data_AF-A0A0C3EDX8-F1
#
_entry.id   AF-A0A0C3EDX8-F1
#
_cell.length_a   1.000
_cell.length_b   1.000
_cell.length_c   1.000
_cell.angle_alpha   90.00
_cell.angle_beta   90.00
_cell.angle_gamma   90.00
#
_symmetry.space_group_name_H-M   'P 1'
#
loop_
_entity.id
_entity.type
_entity.pdbx_description
1 polymer ?
#
loop_
_entity_poly.entity_id
_entity_poly.type
_entity_poly.pdbx_seq_one_letter_code
_entity_poly.pdbx_strand_id
1 'polypeptide(L)'
;MICHNLPVHLCYHVENVYIAGIIPGQREPSSYHLNHVLRPLVDDLLQAWSPRFQLTHSAIHPFGCLVLCTLIPLVCDLLAAWKSAGFAGLGQHLTIAKSWRDMQTETIRVQIYQKFGIRWSELLCLLYWDPT
;
A
#
# COMPACT_ATOMS: atom_id res chain seq x y z
N MET A 1 3.90 -9.24 -7.30
CA MET A 1 4.27 -8.10 -8.16
C MET A 1 5.22 -8.62 -9.23
N ILE A 2 5.01 -8.22 -10.48
CA ILE A 2 5.87 -8.62 -11.61
C ILE A 2 6.52 -7.39 -12.22
N CYS A 3 7.74 -7.55 -12.74
CA CYS A 3 8.41 -6.47 -13.46
C CYS A 3 7.83 -6.31 -14.87
N HIS A 4 6.98 -5.30 -15.07
CA HIS A 4 6.35 -5.01 -16.37
C HIS A 4 7.31 -4.41 -17.40
N ASN A 5 8.52 -3.99 -16.98
CA ASN A 5 9.54 -3.49 -17.90
C ASN A 5 10.23 -4.61 -18.71
N LEU A 6 9.98 -5.87 -18.37
CA LEU A 6 10.52 -7.02 -19.08
C LEU A 6 9.54 -7.52 -20.16
N PRO A 7 10.02 -8.20 -21.20
CA PRO A 7 9.17 -8.97 -22.11
C PRO A 7 8.31 -10.01 -21.38
N VAL A 8 7.09 -10.25 -21.86
CA VAL A 8 6.08 -11.14 -21.23
C VAL A 8 6.65 -12.49 -20.80
N HIS A 9 7.53 -13.09 -21.60
CA HIS A 9 8.11 -14.41 -21.29
C HIS A 9 9.13 -14.37 -20.13
N LEU A 10 9.67 -13.21 -19.77
CA LEU A 10 10.62 -13.02 -18.66
C LEU A 10 9.94 -12.51 -17.38
N CYS A 11 8.82 -11.79 -17.49
CA CYS A 11 8.12 -11.21 -16.34
C CYS A 11 7.68 -12.24 -15.29
N TYR A 12 7.39 -13.47 -15.74
CA TYR A 12 6.86 -14.55 -14.90
C TYR A 12 7.94 -15.51 -14.40
N HIS A 13 9.21 -15.28 -14.73
CA HIS A 13 10.29 -16.02 -14.10
C HIS A 13 10.33 -15.71 -12.60
N VAL A 14 10.54 -16.72 -11.77
CA VAL A 14 10.54 -16.57 -10.30
C VAL A 14 11.52 -15.49 -9.83
N GLU A 15 12.65 -15.32 -10.52
CA GLU A 15 13.64 -14.28 -10.26
C GLU A 15 13.15 -12.84 -10.50
N ASN A 16 12.08 -12.66 -11.29
CA ASN A 16 11.48 -11.37 -11.63
C ASN A 16 10.11 -11.15 -10.95
N VAL A 17 9.73 -12.05 -10.04
CA VAL A 17 8.48 -12.00 -9.30
C VAL A 17 8.76 -11.69 -7.84
N TYR A 18 8.18 -10.61 -7.33
CA TYR A 18 8.21 -10.26 -5.91
C TYR A 18 6.89 -10.63 -5.23
N ILE A 19 6.93 -11.50 -4.23
CA ILE A 19 5.76 -11.86 -3.42
C ILE A 19 5.65 -10.85 -2.27
N ALA A 20 4.72 -9.91 -2.39
CA ALA A 20 4.51 -8.85 -1.40
C ALA A 20 3.77 -9.32 -0.14
N GLY A 21 3.08 -10.46 -0.20
CA GLY A 21 2.36 -11.03 0.93
C GLY A 21 1.55 -12.26 0.51
N ILE A 22 1.36 -13.19 1.43
CA ILE A 22 0.51 -14.38 1.24
C ILE A 22 -0.64 -14.25 2.22
N ILE A 23 -1.87 -14.24 1.70
CA ILE A 23 -3.08 -14.27 2.52
C ILE A 23 -3.48 -15.76 2.65
N PRO A 24 -3.27 -16.39 3.81
CA PRO A 24 -3.64 -17.79 4.00
C PRO A 24 -5.17 -17.95 3.87
N GLY A 25 -5.61 -18.90 3.04
CA GLY A 25 -7.00 -18.98 2.60
C GLY A 25 -7.78 -20.15 3.20
N GLN A 26 -8.89 -19.81 3.89
CA GLN A 26 -10.21 -20.47 3.72
C GLN A 26 -11.40 -19.51 3.87
N ARG A 27 -11.25 -18.32 4.49
CA ARG A 27 -12.26 -17.24 4.56
C ARG A 27 -11.61 -15.87 4.34
N GLU A 28 -12.42 -14.86 3.99
CA GLU A 28 -11.96 -13.48 3.87
C GLU A 28 -11.33 -13.04 5.22
N PRO A 29 -10.06 -12.64 5.24
CA PRO A 29 -9.38 -12.22 6.47
C PRO A 29 -10.07 -10.97 7.02
N SER A 30 -10.19 -10.90 8.35
CA SER A 30 -10.69 -9.68 8.97
C SER A 30 -9.75 -8.50 8.63
N SER A 31 -10.30 -7.29 8.63
CA SER A 31 -9.54 -6.06 8.34
C SER A 31 -8.28 -5.92 9.19
N TYR A 32 -8.30 -6.42 10.42
CA TYR A 32 -7.14 -6.45 11.31
C TYR A 32 -6.01 -7.37 10.80
N HIS A 33 -6.35 -8.58 10.33
CA HIS A 33 -5.37 -9.52 9.79
C HIS A 33 -4.76 -9.04 8.47
N LEU A 34 -5.54 -8.36 7.62
CA LEU A 34 -5.00 -7.74 6.41
C LEU A 34 -3.95 -6.68 6.73
N ASN A 35 -4.20 -5.83 7.73
CA ASN A 35 -3.24 -4.81 8.14
C ASN A 35 -1.93 -5.45 8.66
N HIS A 36 -1.99 -6.58 9.36
CA HIS A 36 -0.77 -7.32 9.75
C HIS A 36 0.03 -7.85 8.56
N VAL A 37 -0.65 -8.33 7.52
CA VAL A 37 0.03 -8.80 6.29
C VAL A 37 0.62 -7.63 5.49
N LEU A 38 -0.03 -6.48 5.49
CA LEU A 38 0.41 -5.29 4.76
C LEU A 38 1.54 -4.52 5.46
N ARG A 39 1.66 -4.65 6.79
CA ARG A 39 2.62 -3.86 7.57
C ARG A 39 4.09 -4.02 7.14
N PRO A 40 4.62 -5.25 6.92
CA PRO A 40 6.00 -5.42 6.44
C PRO A 40 6.22 -4.75 5.08
N LEU A 41 5.25 -4.85 4.17
CA LEU A 41 5.30 -4.20 2.87
C LEU A 41 5.33 -2.67 2.99
N VAL A 42 4.52 -2.11 3.90
CA VAL A 42 4.50 -0.66 4.16
C VAL A 42 5.81 -0.20 4.77
N ASP A 43 6.39 -0.96 5.70
CA ASP A 43 7.69 -0.66 6.31
C ASP A 43 8.81 -0.63 5.25
N ASP A 44 8.85 -1.62 4.35
CA ASP A 44 9.81 -1.67 3.22
C ASP A 44 9.64 -0.46 2.28
N LEU A 45 8.40 -0.08 1.98
CA LEU A 45 8.10 1.09 1.13
C LEU A 45 8.48 2.41 1.78
N LEU A 46 8.27 2.55 3.09
CA LEU A 46 8.67 3.74 3.86
C LEU A 46 10.20 3.87 3.88
N GLN A 47 10.91 2.77 4.12
CA GLN A 47 12.37 2.74 4.08
C GLN A 47 12.90 3.11 2.70
N ALA A 48 12.24 2.65 1.63
CA ALA A 48 12.63 2.97 0.26
C ALA A 48 12.33 4.44 -0.14
N TRP A 49 11.40 5.11 0.55
CA TRP A 49 11.06 6.51 0.32
C TRP A 49 12.02 7.49 1.04
N SER A 50 12.37 7.24 2.30
CA SER A 50 13.25 8.12 3.09
C SER A 50 14.09 7.28 4.08
N PRO A 51 15.44 7.19 3.93
CA PRO A 51 16.37 8.08 3.22
C PRO A 51 16.73 7.70 1.77
N ARG A 52 15.81 7.04 1.03
CA ARG A 52 16.01 6.43 -0.31
C ARG A 52 16.72 5.08 -0.24
N PHE A 53 16.39 4.21 -1.19
CA PHE A 53 16.97 2.88 -1.28
C PHE A 53 18.33 2.92 -1.98
N GLN A 54 19.37 2.35 -1.35
CA GLN A 54 20.70 2.25 -1.97
C GLN A 54 20.82 0.93 -2.72
N LEU A 55 20.87 0.98 -4.05
CA LEU A 55 21.28 -0.16 -4.84
C LEU A 55 22.80 -0.21 -4.86
N THR A 56 23.39 -1.34 -4.47
CA THR A 56 24.85 -1.53 -4.47
C THR A 56 25.41 -1.72 -5.87
N HIS A 57 24.61 -2.29 -6.78
CA HIS A 57 25.00 -2.53 -8.17
C HIS A 57 23.77 -2.54 -9.08
N SER A 58 23.88 -1.90 -10.25
CA SER A 58 22.92 -2.02 -11.34
C SER A 58 23.64 -2.13 -12.67
N ALA A 59 22.97 -2.62 -13.72
CA ALA A 59 23.57 -2.79 -15.04
C ALA A 59 24.18 -1.50 -15.62
N ILE A 60 23.64 -0.33 -15.23
CA ILE A 60 24.07 0.99 -15.70
C ILE A 60 24.97 1.69 -14.67
N HIS A 61 24.85 1.36 -13.38
CA HIS A 61 25.62 1.96 -12.30
C HIS A 61 26.34 0.88 -11.48
N PRO A 62 27.59 0.52 -11.84
CA PRO A 62 28.35 -0.53 -11.15
C PRO A 62 28.81 -0.12 -9.74
N PHE A 63 28.84 1.18 -9.43
CA PHE A 63 29.14 1.72 -8.10
C PHE A 63 27.88 1.99 -7.26
N GLY A 64 26.73 1.51 -7.72
CA GLY A 64 25.45 1.69 -7.07
C GLY A 64 24.73 2.98 -7.43
N CYS A 65 23.47 3.10 -7.00
CA CYS A 65 22.65 4.29 -7.19
C CYS A 65 21.58 4.43 -6.09
N LEU A 66 21.15 5.67 -5.82
CA LEU A 66 20.06 5.98 -4.90
C LEU A 66 18.74 6.04 -5.66
N VAL A 67 17.87 5.06 -5.43
CA VAL A 67 16.55 5.00 -6.05
C VAL A 67 15.47 5.40 -5.05
N LEU A 68 14.47 6.11 -5.56
CA LEU A 68 13.25 6.42 -4.83
C LEU A 68 12.18 5.44 -5.31
N CYS A 69 11.59 4.68 -4.39
CA CYS A 69 10.49 3.78 -4.70
C CYS A 69 9.19 4.38 -4.17
N THR A 70 8.12 4.26 -4.94
CA THR A 70 6.80 4.78 -4.59
C THR A 70 5.74 3.80 -5.05
N LEU A 71 4.85 3.39 -4.15
CA LEU A 71 3.69 2.58 -4.50
C LEU A 71 2.55 3.48 -4.97
N ILE A 72 2.16 3.36 -6.24
CA ILE A 72 0.95 3.99 -6.78
C ILE A 72 -0.16 2.93 -6.77
N PRO A 73 -1.20 3.07 -5.92
CA PRO A 73 -2.28 2.10 -5.87
C PRO A 73 -3.15 2.23 -7.14
N LEU A 74 -3.13 1.20 -7.99
CA LEU A 74 -4.15 1.05 -9.04
C LEU A 74 -5.27 0.16 -8.49
N VAL A 75 -6.30 0.78 -7.92
CA VAL A 75 -7.50 0.07 -7.43
C VAL A 75 -8.47 -0.08 -8.60
N CYS A 76 -8.77 -1.31 -9.02
CA CYS A 76 -9.56 -1.57 -10.23
C CYS A 76 -11.08 -1.39 -10.07
N ASP A 77 -11.57 -1.04 -8.88
CA ASP A 77 -12.96 -0.62 -8.71
C ASP A 77 -13.04 0.89 -8.91
N LEU A 78 -13.54 1.35 -10.05
CA LEU A 78 -13.56 2.77 -10.43
C LEU A 78 -14.13 3.68 -9.31
N LEU A 79 -15.14 3.22 -8.58
CA LEU A 79 -15.73 3.99 -7.47
C LEU A 79 -14.82 4.06 -6.22
N ALA A 80 -14.04 3.01 -5.95
CA ALA A 80 -13.06 2.99 -4.86
C ALA A 80 -11.77 3.72 -5.25
N ALA A 81 -11.38 3.66 -6.53
CA ALA A 81 -10.25 4.37 -7.10
C ALA A 81 -10.43 5.88 -6.96
N TRP A 82 -11.63 6.41 -7.25
CA TRP A 82 -11.90 7.85 -7.13
C TRP A 82 -11.87 8.33 -5.67
N LYS A 83 -12.25 7.46 -4.73
CA LYS A 83 -12.15 7.74 -3.28
C LYS A 83 -10.71 7.61 -2.74
N SER A 84 -9.88 6.77 -3.36
CA SER A 84 -8.51 6.48 -2.92
C SER A 84 -7.46 7.36 -3.62
N ALA A 85 -7.72 7.82 -4.85
CA ALA A 85 -6.80 8.60 -5.68
C ALA A 85 -6.81 10.12 -5.36
N GLY A 86 -7.57 10.56 -4.35
CA GLY A 86 -7.39 11.89 -3.78
C GLY A 86 -7.87 13.08 -4.62
N PHE A 87 -8.66 12.89 -5.69
CA PHE A 87 -9.19 14.03 -6.47
C PHE A 87 -10.27 14.85 -5.73
N ALA A 88 -10.74 14.38 -4.57
CA ALA A 88 -11.41 15.21 -3.56
C ALA A 88 -11.32 14.55 -2.17
N GLY A 89 -10.57 15.15 -1.23
CA GLY A 89 -10.77 14.91 0.21
C GLY A 89 -9.86 13.91 0.94
N LEU A 90 -8.60 13.71 0.54
CA LEU A 90 -7.67 12.86 1.29
C LEU A 90 -7.58 13.23 2.78
N GLY A 91 -7.58 14.53 3.12
CA GLY A 91 -7.56 14.98 4.51
C GLY A 91 -8.80 14.54 5.32
N GLN A 92 -9.99 14.57 4.72
CA GLN A 92 -11.20 14.05 5.35
C GLN A 92 -11.16 12.52 5.45
N HIS A 93 -10.70 11.83 4.40
CA HIS A 93 -10.52 10.39 4.40
C HIS A 93 -9.57 9.93 5.51
N LEU A 94 -8.41 10.59 5.65
CA LEU A 94 -7.44 10.32 6.71
C LEU A 94 -8.02 10.60 8.09
N THR A 95 -8.80 11.67 8.25
CA THR A 95 -9.43 12.00 9.53
C THR A 95 -10.42 10.91 9.94
N ILE A 96 -11.29 10.46 9.02
CA ILE A 96 -12.27 9.39 9.25
C ILE A 96 -11.57 8.05 9.49
N ALA A 97 -10.52 7.74 8.72
CA ALA A 97 -9.76 6.51 8.88
C ALA A 97 -8.98 6.46 10.21
N LYS A 98 -8.34 7.56 10.62
CA LYS A 98 -7.66 7.68 11.92
C LYS A 98 -8.66 7.53 13.06
N SER A 99 -9.80 8.21 13.00
CA SER A 99 -10.84 8.06 14.01
C SER A 99 -11.39 6.62 14.04
N TRP A 100 -11.53 5.91 12.91
CA TRP A 100 -11.84 4.47 12.93
C TRP A 100 -10.78 3.63 13.66
N ARG A 101 -9.48 3.89 13.40
CA ARG A 101 -8.34 3.17 14.03
C ARG A 101 -8.32 3.36 15.54
N ASP A 102 -8.48 4.60 15.97
CA ASP A 102 -8.28 5.02 17.37
C ASP A 102 -9.46 4.63 18.28
N MET A 103 -10.62 4.24 17.72
CA MET A 103 -11.75 3.71 18.51
C MET A 103 -11.42 2.36 19.13
N GLN A 104 -11.66 2.22 20.43
CA GLN A 104 -11.45 0.96 21.17
C GLN A 104 -12.54 -0.09 20.94
N THR A 105 -13.76 0.32 20.59
CA THR A 105 -14.91 -0.57 20.48
C THR A 105 -15.22 -0.94 19.03
N GLU A 106 -15.39 -2.25 18.76
CA GLU A 106 -15.73 -2.77 17.44
C GLU A 106 -17.08 -2.27 16.91
N THR A 107 -18.06 -2.05 17.79
CA THR A 107 -19.39 -1.53 17.42
C THR A 107 -19.31 -0.14 16.78
N ILE A 108 -18.47 0.75 17.33
CA ILE A 108 -18.27 2.11 16.81
C ILE A 108 -17.53 2.05 15.47
N ARG A 109 -16.54 1.16 15.35
CA ARG A 109 -15.84 0.91 14.07
C ARG A 109 -16.80 0.45 12.97
N VAL A 110 -17.73 -0.44 13.29
CA VAL A 110 -18.77 -0.90 12.34
C VAL A 110 -19.69 0.26 11.96
N GLN A 111 -20.13 1.09 12.90
CA GLN A 111 -20.97 2.25 12.61
C GLN A 111 -20.28 3.28 11.72
N ILE A 112 -19.01 3.60 11.99
CA ILE A 112 -18.21 4.50 11.14
C ILE A 112 -18.09 3.93 9.73
N TYR A 113 -17.81 2.63 9.61
CA TYR A 113 -17.71 1.97 8.31
C TYR A 113 -19.05 1.96 7.57
N GLN A 114 -20.16 1.67 8.24
CA GLN A 114 -21.49 1.72 7.63
C GLN A 114 -21.87 3.13 7.18
N LYS A 115 -21.48 4.15 7.94
CA LYS A 115 -21.80 5.55 7.65
C LYS A 115 -20.97 6.14 6.51
N PHE A 116 -19.67 5.86 6.48
CA PHE A 116 -18.73 6.52 5.57
C PHE A 116 -18.12 5.60 4.51
N GLY A 117 -18.19 4.27 4.72
CA GLY A 117 -17.53 3.28 3.87
C GLY A 117 -15.99 3.29 4.00
N ILE A 118 -15.45 3.93 5.04
CA ILE A 118 -14.02 4.16 5.22
C ILE A 118 -13.53 3.38 6.45
N ARG A 119 -12.33 2.80 6.34
CA ARG A 119 -11.62 2.09 7.42
C ARG A 119 -10.12 2.38 7.35
N TRP A 120 -9.41 2.11 8.45
CA TRP A 120 -7.94 2.21 8.44
C TRP A 120 -7.30 1.09 7.63
N SER A 121 -6.31 1.47 6.83
CA SER A 121 -5.41 0.58 6.11
C SER A 121 -3.97 1.04 6.38
N GLU A 122 -3.05 0.11 6.60
CA GLU A 122 -1.63 0.44 6.79
C GLU A 122 -1.04 1.22 5.61
N LEU A 123 -1.64 1.10 4.41
CA LEU A 123 -1.20 1.87 3.26
C LEU A 123 -1.36 3.39 3.46
N LEU A 124 -2.27 3.84 4.34
CA LEU A 124 -2.44 5.26 4.67
C LEU A 124 -1.25 5.85 5.44
N CYS A 125 -0.26 5.04 5.83
CA CYS A 125 1.01 5.51 6.38
C CYS A 125 1.96 6.07 5.31
N LEU A 126 1.70 5.81 4.03
CA LEU A 126 2.54 6.24 2.91
C LEU A 126 2.32 7.75 2.64
N LEU A 127 3.20 8.58 3.21
CA LEU A 127 3.06 10.05 3.25
C LEU A 127 3.03 10.72 1.87
N TYR A 128 3.60 10.10 0.84
CA TYR A 128 3.60 10.65 -0.53
C TYR A 128 2.22 10.59 -1.21
N TRP A 129 1.20 10.05 -0.56
CA TRP A 129 -0.18 10.20 -1.01
C TRP A 129 -0.77 11.56 -0.68
N ASP A 130 -0.16 12.33 0.23
CA ASP A 130 -0.56 13.69 0.54
C ASP A 130 -0.04 14.66 -0.55
N PRO A 131 -0.92 15.31 -1.34
CA PRO A 131 -0.51 16.21 -2.40
C PRO A 131 -0.17 17.63 -1.89
N THR A 132 -0.05 17.84 -0.58
CA THR A 132 0.26 19.14 0.03
C THR A 132 1.66 19.66 -0.28
#